data_AF-A0A7Y2AW46-F1
#
_entry.id   AF-A0A7Y2AW46-F1
#
_cell.length_a   1.000
_cell.length_b   1.000
_cell.length_c   1.000
_cell.angle_alpha   90.00
_cell.angle_beta   90.00
_cell.angle_gamma   90.00
#
_symmetry.space_group_name_H-M   'P 1'
#
loop_
_entity.id
_entity.type
_entity.pdbx_description
1 polymer ?
#
loop_
_entity_poly.entity_id
_entity_poly.type
_entity_poly.pdbx_seq_one_letter_code
_entity_poly.pdbx_strand_id
1 'polypeptide(L)'
;MSNAKLNIMINVVSLQLGWFACVLGAANGWPWLGLPVVMAVVLVHTTLVRDAAKELRLVAFAVLLGAVFDSALMASGWIDYRNGIFIPGLAPIWILAMWAQFATTLNVSMAWLKGRPLLAAVTGAIGGPMSWIAGAKLGAIDLVEPTAAVIALAVGWAAAMPLMMLMAERFNGVEPETALETSEQAA
;
A
#
# COMPACT_ATOMS: atom_id res chain seq x y z
N MET A 1 24.51 -9.81 9.11
CA MET A 1 23.50 -9.67 8.04
C MET A 1 23.75 -8.34 7.36
N SER A 2 23.70 -8.22 6.02
CA SER A 2 23.92 -6.91 5.38
C SER A 2 22.80 -5.93 5.76
N ASN A 3 23.12 -4.63 5.89
CA ASN A 3 22.14 -3.60 6.26
C ASN A 3 20.91 -3.60 5.33
N ALA A 4 21.10 -3.90 4.04
CA ALA A 4 20.00 -4.02 3.07
C ALA A 4 19.02 -5.16 3.40
N LYS A 5 19.51 -6.35 3.77
CA LYS A 5 18.65 -7.47 4.16
C LYS A 5 17.87 -7.18 5.44
N LEU A 6 18.50 -6.48 6.39
CA LEU A 6 17.83 -6.04 7.62
C LEU A 6 16.70 -5.07 7.33
N ASN A 7 16.92 -4.08 6.46
CA ASN A 7 15.89 -3.11 6.09
C ASN A 7 14.69 -3.76 5.40
N ILE A 8 14.92 -4.74 4.52
CA ILE A 8 13.84 -5.53 3.90
C ILE A 8 13.05 -6.30 4.96
N MET A 9 13.74 -6.94 5.91
CA MET A 9 13.08 -7.70 6.97
C MET A 9 12.23 -6.80 7.87
N ILE A 10 12.77 -5.65 8.30
CA ILE A 10 12.03 -4.64 9.06
C ILE A 10 10.78 -4.23 8.28
N ASN A 11 10.93 -3.90 7.00
CA ASN A 11 9.83 -3.45 6.16
C ASN A 11 8.71 -4.49 6.02
N VAL A 12 9.04 -5.76 5.75
CA VAL A 12 8.04 -6.84 5.64
C VAL A 12 7.34 -7.12 6.97
N VAL A 13 8.09 -7.16 8.08
CA VAL A 13 7.51 -7.36 9.41
C VAL A 13 6.60 -6.21 9.78
N SER A 14 7.02 -4.97 9.55
CA SER A 14 6.24 -3.76 9.75
C SER A 14 4.93 -3.77 8.96
N LEU A 15 4.97 -4.17 7.67
CA LEU A 15 3.78 -4.29 6.83
C LEU A 15 2.79 -5.30 7.42
N GLN A 16 3.26 -6.48 7.85
CA GLN A 16 2.36 -7.50 8.41
C GLN A 16 1.74 -7.05 9.74
N LEU A 17 2.54 -6.42 10.62
CA LEU A 17 2.04 -5.90 11.89
C LEU A 17 1.00 -4.78 11.69
N GLY A 18 1.28 -3.84 10.78
CA GLY A 18 0.36 -2.77 10.43
C GLY A 18 -0.93 -3.29 9.80
N TRP A 19 -0.83 -4.27 8.90
CA TRP A 19 -1.97 -4.94 8.29
C TRP A 19 -2.87 -5.61 9.33
N PHE A 20 -2.29 -6.44 10.22
CA PHE A 20 -3.06 -7.11 11.27
C PHE A 20 -3.71 -6.11 12.24
N ALA A 21 -3.00 -5.05 12.63
CA ALA A 21 -3.55 -4.01 13.51
C ALA A 21 -4.74 -3.28 12.88
N CYS A 22 -4.66 -2.96 11.58
CA CYS A 22 -5.78 -2.33 10.85
C CYS A 22 -6.96 -3.29 10.72
N VAL A 23 -6.73 -4.50 10.22
CA VAL A 23 -7.79 -5.47 9.90
C VAL A 23 -8.46 -6.01 11.16
N LEU A 24 -7.71 -6.48 12.15
CA LEU A 24 -8.28 -6.99 13.39
C LEU A 24 -8.90 -5.86 14.22
N GLY A 25 -8.32 -4.66 14.21
CA GLY A 25 -8.92 -3.49 14.82
C GLY A 25 -10.29 -3.19 14.22
N ALA A 26 -10.38 -3.08 12.90
CA ALA A 26 -11.64 -2.85 12.19
C ALA A 26 -12.66 -3.98 12.43
N ALA A 27 -12.24 -5.24 12.38
CA ALA A 27 -13.11 -6.39 12.61
C ALA A 27 -13.75 -6.41 14.01
N ASN A 28 -13.04 -5.89 15.03
CA ASN A 28 -13.51 -5.90 16.41
C ASN A 28 -14.16 -4.57 16.86
N GLY A 29 -14.40 -3.62 15.95
CA GLY A 29 -15.01 -2.33 16.27
C GLY A 29 -14.04 -1.25 16.76
N TRP A 30 -12.73 -1.47 16.60
CA TRP A 30 -11.65 -0.54 16.98
C TRP A 30 -10.82 -0.12 15.77
N PRO A 31 -11.41 0.55 14.76
CA PRO A 31 -10.75 0.87 13.49
C PRO A 31 -9.53 1.80 13.66
N TRP A 32 -9.38 2.46 14.81
CA TRP A 32 -8.25 3.32 15.14
C TRP A 32 -6.99 2.59 15.56
N LEU A 33 -7.04 1.30 15.94
CA LEU A 33 -5.86 0.57 16.44
C LEU A 33 -4.74 0.43 15.41
N GLY A 34 -5.10 0.38 14.12
CA GLY A 34 -4.13 0.35 13.03
C GLY A 34 -3.34 1.64 12.86
N LEU A 35 -3.94 2.79 13.16
CA LEU A 35 -3.35 4.11 12.93
C LEU A 35 -2.02 4.32 13.66
N PRO A 36 -1.90 4.12 15.00
CA PRO A 36 -0.62 4.32 15.68
C PRO A 36 0.47 3.37 15.18
N VAL A 37 0.11 2.13 14.81
CA VAL A 37 1.06 1.17 14.25
C VAL A 37 1.57 1.64 12.89
N VAL A 38 0.67 2.02 11.97
CA VAL A 38 1.04 2.55 10.66
C VAL A 38 1.86 3.84 10.78
N MET A 39 1.49 4.76 11.68
CA MET A 39 2.26 5.98 11.92
C MET A 39 3.68 5.65 12.38
N ALA A 40 3.85 4.66 13.27
CA ALA A 40 5.17 4.20 13.68
C ALA A 40 5.95 3.58 12.50
N VAL A 41 5.29 2.80 11.64
CA VAL A 41 5.91 2.23 10.43
C VAL A 41 6.39 3.32 9.48
N VAL A 42 5.55 4.32 9.19
CA VAL A 42 5.92 5.45 8.31
C VAL A 42 7.05 6.26 8.95
N LEU A 43 7.01 6.51 10.27
CA LEU A 43 8.06 7.22 10.97
C LEU A 43 9.40 6.47 10.87
N VAL A 44 9.41 5.17 11.19
CA VAL A 44 10.60 4.32 11.06
C VAL A 44 11.10 4.30 9.62
N HIS A 45 10.22 4.20 8.63
CA HIS A 45 10.62 4.30 7.22
C HIS A 45 11.33 5.62 6.94
N THR A 46 10.73 6.76 7.33
CA THR A 46 11.31 8.09 7.08
C THR A 46 12.64 8.34 7.81
N THR A 47 12.93 7.65 8.91
CA THR A 47 14.23 7.76 9.60
C THR A 47 15.31 6.86 9.01
N LEU A 48 14.92 5.84 8.24
CA LEU A 48 15.85 4.88 7.62
C LEU A 48 16.22 5.24 6.17
N VAL A 49 15.39 6.02 5.48
CA VAL A 49 15.64 6.47 4.10
C VAL A 49 16.50 7.74 4.07
N ARG A 50 17.10 8.03 2.90
CA ARG A 50 17.96 9.20 2.73
C ARG A 50 17.18 10.48 2.49
N ASP A 51 16.13 10.41 1.66
CA ASP A 51 15.25 11.55 1.36
C ASP A 51 13.82 11.21 1.77
N ALA A 52 13.49 11.57 3.02
CA ALA A 52 12.16 11.37 3.57
C ALA A 52 11.07 12.16 2.82
N ALA A 53 11.41 13.30 2.21
CA ALA A 53 10.43 14.13 1.50
C ALA A 53 9.97 13.46 0.21
N LYS A 54 10.87 12.81 -0.55
CA LYS A 54 10.49 11.98 -1.71
C LYS A 54 9.56 10.83 -1.29
N GLU A 55 9.95 10.08 -0.26
CA GLU A 55 9.14 8.95 0.23
C GLU A 55 7.78 9.39 0.76
N LEU A 56 7.68 10.53 1.45
CA LEU A 56 6.40 11.08 1.92
C LEU A 56 5.49 11.53 0.77
N ARG A 57 6.05 12.02 -0.34
CA ARG A 57 5.26 12.31 -1.56
C ARG A 57 4.70 11.03 -2.18
N LEU A 58 5.47 9.94 -2.16
CA LEU A 58 5.00 8.62 -2.61
C LEU A 58 3.88 8.08 -1.71
N VAL A 59 4.05 8.18 -0.38
CA VAL A 59 3.02 7.83 0.60
C VAL A 59 1.75 8.64 0.36
N ALA A 60 1.86 9.96 0.20
CA ALA A 60 0.71 10.82 -0.09
C ALA A 60 0.02 10.44 -1.40
N PHE A 61 0.77 10.16 -2.46
CA PHE A 61 0.23 9.69 -3.73
C PHE A 61 -0.56 8.38 -3.57
N ALA A 62 0.01 7.39 -2.88
CA ALA A 62 -0.65 6.11 -2.66
C ALA A 62 -1.93 6.25 -1.81
N VAL A 63 -1.91 7.09 -0.77
CA VAL A 63 -3.09 7.38 0.04
C VAL A 63 -4.20 8.03 -0.79
N LEU A 64 -3.87 8.99 -1.66
CA LEU A 64 -4.85 9.62 -2.55
C LEU A 64 -5.41 8.64 -3.57
N LEU A 65 -4.55 7.82 -4.18
CA LEU A 65 -4.96 6.76 -5.10
C LEU A 65 -5.89 5.76 -4.42
N GLY A 66 -5.53 5.31 -3.22
CA GLY A 66 -6.33 4.42 -2.40
C GLY A 66 -7.66 5.04 -1.98
N ALA A 67 -7.65 6.31 -1.57
CA ALA A 67 -8.88 7.03 -1.24
C ALA A 67 -9.87 7.05 -2.41
N VAL A 68 -9.39 7.33 -3.63
CA VAL A 68 -10.25 7.28 -4.82
C VAL A 68 -10.72 5.86 -5.10
N PHE A 69 -9.79 4.89 -5.10
CA PHE A 69 -10.07 3.51 -5.48
C PHE A 69 -11.06 2.83 -4.53
N ASP A 70 -10.81 2.89 -3.22
CA ASP A 70 -11.66 2.25 -2.23
C ASP A 70 -12.99 2.95 -2.02
N SER A 71 -13.04 4.28 -2.19
CA SER A 71 -14.32 5.00 -2.18
C SER A 71 -15.17 4.62 -3.40
N ALA A 72 -14.55 4.40 -4.57
CA ALA A 72 -15.27 3.93 -5.76
C ALA A 72 -15.80 2.50 -5.59
N LEU A 73 -15.00 1.60 -5.00
CA LEU A 73 -15.45 0.25 -4.65
C LEU A 73 -16.63 0.28 -3.68
N MET A 74 -16.57 1.12 -2.65
CA MET A 74 -17.67 1.27 -1.70
C MET A 74 -18.92 1.90 -2.36
N ALA A 75 -18.74 2.95 -3.17
CA ALA A 75 -19.84 3.61 -3.87
C ALA A 75 -20.53 2.72 -4.92
N SER A 76 -19.83 1.73 -5.47
CA SER A 76 -20.42 0.72 -6.36
C SER A 76 -21.38 -0.24 -5.65
N GLY A 77 -21.33 -0.29 -4.31
CA GLY A 77 -22.07 -1.25 -3.50
C GLY A 77 -21.49 -2.66 -3.51
N TRP A 78 -20.30 -2.89 -4.10
CA TRP A 78 -19.68 -4.23 -4.16
C TRP A 78 -18.94 -4.60 -2.89
N ILE A 79 -18.45 -3.61 -2.14
CA ILE A 79 -17.68 -3.78 -0.90
C ILE A 79 -18.26 -2.83 0.15
N ASP A 80 -18.41 -3.31 1.38
CA ASP A 80 -18.71 -2.48 2.53
C ASP A 80 -17.63 -2.67 3.61
N TYR A 81 -17.31 -1.56 4.28
CA TYR A 81 -16.32 -1.51 5.35
C TYR A 81 -17.02 -1.30 6.68
N ARG A 82 -17.11 -2.35 7.50
CA ARG A 82 -17.94 -2.37 8.72
C ARG A 82 -17.71 -1.20 9.68
N ASN A 83 -16.46 -0.81 9.89
CA ASN A 83 -16.08 0.17 10.90
C ASN A 83 -15.07 1.19 10.35
N GLY A 84 -15.10 2.41 10.89
CA GLY A 84 -14.07 3.43 10.65
C GLY A 84 -14.34 4.39 9.49
N ILE A 85 -15.57 4.42 8.98
CA ILE A 85 -16.03 5.45 8.04
C ILE A 85 -16.26 6.75 8.81
N PHE A 86 -15.40 7.74 8.58
CA PHE A 86 -15.52 9.08 9.19
C PHE A 86 -16.29 10.06 8.32
N ILE A 87 -16.09 10.00 7.00
CA ILE A 87 -16.79 10.82 6.02
C ILE A 87 -17.64 9.87 5.17
N PRO A 88 -18.98 10.02 5.17
CA PRO A 88 -19.85 9.19 4.35
C PRO A 88 -19.41 9.21 2.88
N GLY A 89 -19.29 8.03 2.28
CA GLY A 89 -18.84 7.89 0.89
C GLY A 89 -17.32 7.89 0.67
N LEU A 90 -16.50 8.07 1.72
CA LEU A 90 -15.05 7.90 1.65
C LEU A 90 -14.58 6.61 2.32
N ALA A 91 -13.51 6.03 1.77
CA ALA A 91 -12.83 4.88 2.34
C ALA A 91 -12.48 5.11 3.83
N PRO A 92 -12.59 4.08 4.68
CA PRO A 92 -12.35 4.22 6.10
C PRO A 92 -10.88 4.52 6.38
N ILE A 93 -10.61 5.21 7.49
CA ILE A 93 -9.28 5.73 7.79
C ILE A 93 -8.21 4.63 7.91
N TRP A 94 -8.59 3.42 8.32
CA TRP A 94 -7.69 2.27 8.44
C TRP A 94 -7.29 1.68 7.08
N ILE A 95 -8.14 1.77 6.05
CA ILE A 95 -7.78 1.43 4.68
C ILE A 95 -6.76 2.45 4.15
N LEU A 96 -7.00 3.74 4.38
CA LEU A 96 -6.03 4.79 4.01
C LEU A 96 -4.68 4.59 4.70
N ALA A 97 -4.69 4.18 5.97
CA ALA A 97 -3.48 3.79 6.69
C ALA A 97 -2.80 2.57 6.05
N MET A 98 -3.57 1.58 5.58
CA MET A 98 -3.03 0.45 4.79
C MET A 98 -2.34 0.88 3.50
N TRP A 99 -2.91 1.84 2.75
CA TRP A 99 -2.24 2.43 1.60
C TRP A 99 -0.95 3.16 1.96
N ALA A 100 -0.95 3.90 3.07
CA ALA A 100 0.22 4.62 3.54
C ALA A 100 1.38 3.67 3.90
N GLN A 101 1.12 2.61 4.68
CA GLN A 101 2.16 1.61 4.99
C GLN A 101 2.60 0.85 3.75
N PHE A 102 1.68 0.51 2.84
CA PHE A 102 2.02 -0.22 1.62
C PHE A 102 3.01 0.56 0.76
N ALA A 103 2.84 1.89 0.65
CA ALA A 103 3.75 2.76 -0.08
C ALA A 103 5.20 2.70 0.42
N THR A 104 5.42 2.50 1.73
CA THR A 104 6.77 2.37 2.32
C THR A 104 7.52 1.12 1.85
N THR A 105 6.82 0.15 1.23
CA THR A 105 7.41 -1.08 0.72
C THR A 105 7.95 -0.95 -0.70
N LEU A 106 7.42 0.02 -1.48
CA LEU A 106 7.61 0.13 -2.93
C LEU A 106 9.08 0.35 -3.31
N ASN A 107 9.78 1.19 -2.57
CA ASN A 107 11.21 1.47 -2.76
C ASN A 107 12.14 0.57 -1.93
N VAL A 108 11.60 -0.37 -1.17
CA VAL A 108 12.36 -1.26 -0.27
C VAL A 108 12.15 -2.72 -0.66
N SER A 109 11.20 -3.41 -0.03
CA SER A 109 10.98 -4.85 -0.24
C SER A 109 10.37 -5.18 -1.60
N MET A 110 9.75 -4.21 -2.27
CA MET A 110 9.17 -4.36 -3.61
C MET A 110 9.97 -3.69 -4.73
N ALA A 111 11.16 -3.14 -4.43
CA ALA A 111 11.97 -2.42 -5.42
C ALA A 111 12.33 -3.26 -6.67
N TRP A 112 12.32 -4.59 -6.56
CA TRP A 112 12.57 -5.52 -7.65
C TRP A 112 11.48 -5.56 -8.75
N LEU A 113 10.34 -4.89 -8.51
CA LEU A 113 9.26 -4.69 -9.50
C LEU A 113 9.46 -3.45 -10.39
N LYS A 114 10.41 -2.57 -10.05
CA LYS A 114 10.75 -1.38 -10.85
C LYS A 114 11.18 -1.78 -12.27
N GLY A 115 10.74 -1.01 -13.27
CA GLY A 115 10.96 -1.26 -14.69
C GLY A 115 10.22 -2.50 -15.24
N ARG A 116 9.34 -3.14 -14.45
CA ARG A 116 8.65 -4.40 -14.84
C ARG A 116 7.13 -4.28 -14.71
N PRO A 117 6.48 -3.45 -15.54
CA PRO A 117 5.06 -3.11 -15.37
C PRO A 117 4.12 -4.32 -15.46
N LEU A 118 4.40 -5.30 -16.34
CA LEU A 118 3.58 -6.51 -16.43
C LEU A 118 3.66 -7.36 -15.15
N LEU A 119 4.86 -7.49 -14.57
CA LEU A 119 5.06 -8.23 -13.34
C LEU A 119 4.39 -7.51 -12.16
N ALA A 120 4.54 -6.19 -12.09
CA ALA A 120 3.85 -5.37 -11.10
C ALA A 120 2.32 -5.51 -11.21
N ALA A 121 1.78 -5.53 -12.44
CA ALA A 121 0.35 -5.73 -12.69
C ALA A 121 -0.13 -7.10 -12.20
N VAL A 122 0.59 -8.17 -12.51
CA VAL A 122 0.24 -9.53 -12.05
C VAL A 122 0.33 -9.63 -10.53
N THR A 123 1.39 -9.09 -9.92
CA THR A 123 1.53 -9.08 -8.46
C THR A 123 0.40 -8.30 -7.80
N GLY A 124 0.00 -7.15 -8.35
CA GLY A 124 -1.16 -6.39 -7.89
C GLY A 124 -2.47 -7.16 -8.04
N ALA A 125 -2.73 -7.72 -9.22
CA ALA A 125 -3.93 -8.47 -9.55
C ALA A 125 -4.17 -9.68 -8.64
N ILE A 126 -3.10 -10.25 -8.07
CA ILE A 126 -3.17 -11.38 -7.13
C ILE A 126 -3.17 -10.88 -5.70
N GLY A 127 -2.17 -10.07 -5.32
CA GLY A 127 -1.95 -9.62 -3.94
C GLY A 127 -3.05 -8.72 -3.40
N GLY A 128 -3.58 -7.83 -4.25
CA GLY A 128 -4.69 -6.93 -3.91
C GLY A 128 -5.93 -7.70 -3.46
N PRO A 129 -6.56 -8.51 -4.35
CA PRO A 129 -7.72 -9.32 -3.97
C PRO A 129 -7.47 -10.24 -2.78
N MET A 130 -6.30 -10.87 -2.69
CA MET A 130 -5.97 -11.75 -1.56
C MET A 130 -6.02 -11.01 -0.22
N SER A 131 -5.50 -9.79 -0.14
CA SER A 131 -5.54 -8.96 1.07
C SER A 131 -6.98 -8.62 1.47
N TRP A 132 -7.83 -8.22 0.51
CA TRP A 132 -9.23 -7.90 0.76
C TRP A 132 -10.06 -9.13 1.15
N ILE A 133 -9.87 -10.27 0.49
CA ILE A 133 -10.51 -11.54 0.85
C ILE A 133 -10.10 -11.96 2.26
N ALA A 134 -8.83 -11.80 2.64
CA ALA A 134 -8.37 -12.10 3.99
C ALA A 134 -9.02 -11.15 5.02
N GLY A 135 -9.11 -9.86 4.72
CA GLY A 135 -9.84 -8.89 5.55
C GLY A 135 -11.32 -9.26 5.71
N ALA A 136 -11.96 -9.74 4.65
CA ALA A 136 -13.34 -10.20 4.70
C ALA A 136 -13.52 -11.45 5.56
N LYS A 137 -12.63 -12.43 5.42
CA LYS A 137 -12.61 -13.65 6.27
C LYS A 137 -12.37 -13.35 7.74
N LEU A 138 -11.65 -12.27 8.05
CA LEU A 138 -11.42 -11.81 9.42
C LEU A 138 -12.54 -10.91 9.95
N GLY A 139 -13.55 -10.60 9.14
CA GLY A 139 -14.73 -9.81 9.54
C GLY A 139 -14.53 -8.29 9.51
N ALA A 140 -13.49 -7.79 8.84
CA ALA A 140 -13.25 -6.35 8.67
C ALA A 140 -13.98 -5.75 7.46
N ILE A 141 -14.27 -6.58 6.46
CA ILE A 141 -14.82 -6.19 5.15
C ILE A 141 -15.99 -7.10 4.83
N ASP A 142 -17.09 -6.55 4.33
CA ASP A 142 -18.17 -7.34 3.75
C ASP A 142 -18.08 -7.23 2.22
N LEU A 143 -17.84 -8.35 1.55
CA LEU A 143 -17.90 -8.43 0.08
C LEU A 143 -19.36 -8.61 -0.32
N VAL A 144 -20.07 -7.50 -0.50
CA VAL A 144 -21.51 -7.47 -0.80
C VAL A 144 -21.82 -8.20 -2.10
N GLU A 145 -21.02 -7.95 -3.14
CA GLU A 145 -21.07 -8.67 -4.43
C GLU A 145 -19.72 -9.36 -4.69
N PRO A 146 -19.47 -10.56 -4.13
CA PRO A 146 -18.13 -11.16 -4.07
C PRO A 146 -17.44 -11.27 -5.42
N THR A 147 -18.16 -11.68 -6.46
CA THR A 147 -17.58 -11.87 -7.80
C THR A 147 -17.18 -10.52 -8.41
N ALA A 148 -18.09 -9.54 -8.37
CA ALA A 148 -17.81 -8.20 -8.90
C ALA A 148 -16.69 -7.51 -8.11
N ALA A 149 -16.72 -7.60 -6.77
CA ALA A 149 -15.69 -7.06 -5.90
C ALA A 149 -14.30 -7.64 -6.20
N VAL A 150 -14.18 -8.96 -6.29
CA VAL A 150 -12.89 -9.62 -6.57
C VAL A 150 -12.36 -9.27 -7.96
N ILE A 151 -13.22 -9.22 -8.97
CA ILE A 151 -12.83 -8.79 -10.33
C ILE A 151 -12.36 -7.34 -10.31
N ALA A 152 -13.12 -6.45 -9.66
CA ALA A 152 -12.79 -5.03 -9.56
C ALA A 152 -11.48 -4.79 -8.80
N LEU A 153 -11.26 -5.53 -7.70
CA LEU A 153 -10.00 -5.53 -6.97
C LEU A 153 -8.85 -6.01 -7.85
N ALA A 154 -9.03 -7.09 -8.62
CA ALA A 154 -7.99 -7.63 -9.47
C ALA A 154 -7.60 -6.65 -10.58
N VAL A 155 -8.59 -6.09 -11.29
CA VAL A 155 -8.37 -5.11 -12.36
C VAL A 155 -7.80 -3.81 -11.80
N GLY A 156 -8.35 -3.31 -10.70
CA GLY A 156 -7.93 -2.08 -10.06
C GLY A 156 -6.49 -2.15 -9.56
N TRP A 157 -6.13 -3.22 -8.84
CA TRP A 157 -4.76 -3.43 -8.39
C TRP A 157 -3.79 -3.75 -9.53
N ALA A 158 -4.23 -4.41 -10.61
CA ALA A 158 -3.42 -4.60 -11.81
C ALA A 158 -3.00 -3.28 -12.45
N ALA A 159 -3.85 -2.25 -12.37
CA ALA A 159 -3.54 -0.91 -12.86
C ALA A 159 -2.80 -0.05 -11.82
N ALA A 160 -3.23 -0.09 -10.56
CA ALA A 160 -2.66 0.71 -9.48
C ALA A 160 -1.20 0.32 -9.19
N MET A 161 -0.86 -0.96 -9.23
CA MET A 161 0.46 -1.42 -8.85
C MET A 161 1.59 -0.95 -9.79
N PRO A 162 1.47 -1.06 -11.13
CA PRO A 162 2.42 -0.45 -12.07
C PRO A 162 2.50 1.07 -11.91
N LEU A 163 1.36 1.75 -11.71
CA LEU A 163 1.32 3.19 -11.52
C LEU A 163 2.08 3.63 -10.26
N MET A 164 1.88 2.92 -9.15
CA MET A 164 2.64 3.14 -7.92
C MET A 164 4.12 2.86 -8.11
N MET A 165 4.51 1.84 -8.88
CA MET A 165 5.91 1.56 -9.18
C MET A 165 6.56 2.67 -10.01
N LEU A 166 5.86 3.21 -11.00
CA LEU A 166 6.31 4.38 -11.76
C LEU A 166 6.53 5.59 -10.85
N MET A 167 5.61 5.85 -9.93
CA MET A 167 5.75 6.93 -8.96
C MET A 167 6.85 6.65 -7.92
N ALA A 168 7.08 5.39 -7.58
CA ALA A 168 8.16 4.98 -6.67
C ALA A 168 9.54 5.21 -7.28
N GLU A 169 9.70 4.96 -8.59
CA GLU A 169 10.91 5.35 -9.33
C GLU A 169 11.13 6.86 -9.33
N ARG A 170 10.07 7.64 -9.60
CA ARG A 170 10.14 9.11 -9.59
C ARG A 170 10.45 9.68 -8.20
N PHE A 171 9.95 9.04 -7.15
CA PHE A 171 10.11 9.47 -5.76
C PHE A 171 10.95 8.47 -4.96
N ASN A 172 12.08 8.05 -5.52
CA ASN A 172 13.00 7.16 -4.84
C ASN A 172 13.90 7.93 -3.85
N GLY A 173 13.58 7.84 -2.56
CA GLY A 173 14.38 8.40 -1.47
C GLY A 173 15.32 7.41 -0.80
N VAL A 174 15.36 6.15 -1.28
CA VAL A 174 16.20 5.06 -0.74
C VAL A 174 17.58 5.03 -1.40
N GLU A 175 17.64 5.13 -2.73
CA GLU A 175 18.87 5.09 -3.52
C GLU A 175 19.37 6.49 -3.93
N PRO A 176 20.67 6.66 -4.29
CA PRO A 176 21.16 7.94 -4.78
C PRO A 176 20.58 8.30 -6.14
N GLU A 177 20.12 9.54 -6.29
CA GLU A 177 19.66 10.17 -7.55
C GLU A 177 20.72 10.13 -8.68
N THR A 178 21.98 9.87 -8.34
CA THR A 178 23.17 10.01 -9.19
C THR A 178 23.50 8.79 -10.08
N ALA A 179 22.79 7.67 -9.95
CA ALA A 179 23.08 6.45 -10.73
C ALA A 179 22.53 6.47 -12.17
N LEU A 180 21.61 7.39 -12.48
CA LEU A 180 21.00 7.50 -13.82
C LEU A 180 21.75 8.49 -14.72
N GLU A 181 22.33 9.57 -14.15
CA GLU A 181 23.13 10.54 -14.91
C GLU A 181 24.47 9.94 -15.40
N THR A 182 25.02 8.96 -14.69
CA THR A 182 26.28 8.30 -15.06
C THR A 182 26.13 7.27 -16.17
N SER A 183 24.94 6.68 -16.37
CA SER A 183 24.69 5.75 -17.48
C SER A 183 24.42 6.43 -18.82
N GLU A 184 23.85 7.64 -18.82
CA GLU A 184 23.64 8.44 -20.04
C GLU A 184 24.91 9.17 -20.50
N GLN A 185 25.85 9.46 -19.60
CA GLN A 185 27.14 10.06 -19.95
C GLN A 185 28.22 9.02 -20.33
N ALA A 186 27.97 7.74 -20.08
CA ALA A 186 28.89 6.64 -20.37
C ALA A 186 28.47 5.79 -21.60
N ALA A 187 27.40 6.17 -22.29
CA ALA A 187 26.89 5.56 -23.53
C ALA A 187 27.10 6.51 -24.72
#